data_AF-A0AAD8AT28-F1
#
_entry.id   AF-A0AAD8AT28-F1
#
_cell.length_a   1.000
_cell.length_b   1.000
_cell.length_c   1.000
_cell.angle_alpha   90.00
_cell.angle_beta   90.00
_cell.angle_gamma   90.00
#
_symmetry.space_group_name_H-M   'P 1'
#
loop_
_entity.id
_entity.type
_entity.pdbx_description
1 polymer ?
#
loop_
_entity_poly.entity_id
_entity_poly.type
_entity_poly.pdbx_seq_one_letter_code
_entity_poly.pdbx_strand_id
1 'polypeptide(L)'
;DASVRVWTLDGKQVTTVNVLDDLPTENDDATRDAPVSQEKSTNAQLTIKEDDRLAVQSVVYCSKCRLLFVSLNKSRHVLVYRLLSAGSSFSLKLASALSGSGIVTSISVSQCVLWVTRKSDDKLSLSAYNIQDVGDQVLLTDVQVDSKEHSILQTINTQANLTNAPPSPLDLFPLLWKSGFQEDFKDHWKIKRTSGESKHKKDKKKQKMEAAAS
;
A
#
# COMPACT_ATOMS: atom_id res chain seq x y z
N ASP A 1 -7.69 -6.31 -3.68
CA ASP A 1 -8.71 -5.41 -4.26
C ASP A 1 -7.99 -4.12 -4.64
N ALA A 2 -8.19 -3.65 -5.87
CA ALA A 2 -7.62 -2.38 -6.36
C ALA A 2 -8.70 -1.30 -6.53
N SER A 3 -9.84 -1.48 -5.87
CA SER A 3 -10.95 -0.54 -5.90
C SER A 3 -10.90 0.42 -4.71
N VAL A 4 -11.13 1.70 -4.97
CA VAL A 4 -11.40 2.71 -3.94
C VAL A 4 -12.88 3.03 -3.96
N ARG A 5 -13.52 2.92 -2.79
CA ARG A 5 -14.97 3.12 -2.64
C ARG A 5 -15.23 4.26 -1.66
N VAL A 6 -16.13 5.15 -2.02
CA VAL A 6 -16.56 6.25 -1.14
C VAL A 6 -17.94 5.92 -0.60
N TRP A 7 -18.08 6.07 0.70
CA TRP A 7 -19.30 5.82 1.44
C TRP A 7 -19.72 7.09 2.15
N THR A 8 -21.02 7.31 2.25
CA THR A 8 -21.56 8.29 3.19
C THR A 8 -21.48 7.77 4.62
N LEU A 9 -21.65 8.66 5.60
CA LEU A 9 -21.64 8.29 7.02
C LEU A 9 -22.83 7.39 7.42
N ASP A 10 -23.93 7.44 6.67
CA ASP A 10 -25.08 6.52 6.82
C ASP A 10 -24.84 5.15 6.16
N GLY A 11 -23.66 4.91 5.57
CA GLY A 11 -23.28 3.60 5.05
C GLY A 11 -23.75 3.32 3.62
N LYS A 12 -24.11 4.36 2.85
CA LYS A 12 -24.44 4.22 1.42
C LYS A 12 -23.19 4.38 0.57
N GLN A 13 -22.90 3.40 -0.29
CA GLN A 13 -21.84 3.55 -1.28
C GLN A 13 -22.27 4.58 -2.33
N VAL A 14 -21.40 5.55 -2.58
CA VAL A 14 -21.69 6.66 -3.50
C VAL A 14 -20.92 6.52 -4.80
N THR A 15 -19.67 6.08 -4.73
CA THR A 15 -18.84 5.87 -5.92
C THR A 15 -17.81 4.77 -5.68
N THR A 16 -17.31 4.20 -6.78
CA THR A 16 -16.27 3.19 -6.83
C THR A 16 -15.41 3.46 -8.05
N VAL A 17 -14.10 3.42 -7.87
CA VAL A 17 -13.12 3.52 -8.95
C VAL A 17 -12.14 2.37 -8.80
N ASN A 18 -11.87 1.66 -9.90
CA ASN A 18 -10.78 0.70 -9.97
C ASN A 18 -9.51 1.47 -10.34
N VAL A 19 -8.57 1.58 -9.39
CA VAL A 19 -7.42 2.47 -9.55
C VAL A 19 -6.35 1.90 -10.50
N LEU A 20 -6.50 0.66 -10.96
CA LEU A 20 -5.62 0.07 -11.97
C LEU A 20 -5.83 0.70 -13.35
N ASP A 21 -7.05 1.16 -13.63
CA ASP A 21 -7.41 1.78 -14.91
C ASP A 21 -6.75 3.17 -15.07
N ASP A 22 -6.33 3.76 -13.96
CA ASP A 22 -5.76 5.11 -13.83
C ASP A 22 -4.21 5.09 -13.66
N LEU A 23 -3.58 3.93 -13.76
CA LEU A 23 -2.12 3.82 -13.68
C LEU A 23 -1.45 4.41 -14.92
N PRO A 24 -0.41 5.25 -14.77
CA PRO A 24 0.39 5.72 -15.89
C PRO A 24 1.00 4.54 -16.66
N THR A 25 0.87 4.54 -17.99
CA THR A 25 1.61 3.61 -18.87
C THR A 25 3.09 3.95 -18.87
N GLU A 26 3.97 2.97 -18.62
CA GLU A 26 5.44 3.14 -18.50
C GLU A 26 6.16 3.59 -19.80
N ASN A 27 5.45 4.01 -20.85
CA ASN A 27 6.02 4.27 -22.19
C ASN A 27 6.47 5.72 -22.46
N ASP A 28 6.32 6.66 -21.53
CA ASP A 28 6.62 8.07 -21.80
C ASP A 28 8.06 8.52 -21.50
N ASP A 29 8.99 7.60 -21.21
CA ASP A 29 10.41 7.92 -20.91
C ASP A 29 11.42 7.22 -21.85
N ALA A 30 10.99 6.80 -23.04
CA ALA A 30 11.88 6.25 -24.06
C ALA A 30 12.34 7.33 -25.06
N THR A 31 13.09 8.33 -24.60
CA THR A 31 14.00 9.08 -25.49
C THR A 31 15.42 9.04 -24.92
N ARG A 32 16.14 7.96 -25.21
CA ARG A 32 17.60 7.98 -25.43
C ARG A 32 18.10 6.61 -25.92
N ASP A 33 18.50 6.62 -27.19
CA ASP A 33 19.45 5.74 -27.88
C ASP A 33 19.41 4.24 -27.58
N ALA A 34 18.77 3.49 -28.49
CA ALA A 34 19.25 2.16 -28.85
C ALA A 34 19.08 1.93 -30.36
N PRO A 35 20.11 1.44 -31.08
CA PRO A 35 19.95 1.04 -32.46
C PRO A 35 19.14 -0.27 -32.53
N VAL A 36 18.34 -0.32 -33.60
CA VAL A 36 17.48 -1.41 -34.04
C VAL A 36 18.20 -2.76 -34.03
N SER A 37 17.59 -3.75 -33.36
CA SER A 37 17.73 -5.16 -33.73
C SER A 37 16.38 -5.86 -33.54
N GLN A 38 15.72 -6.13 -34.67
CA GLN A 38 14.61 -7.08 -34.77
C GLN A 38 15.13 -8.49 -34.44
N GLU A 39 14.44 -9.23 -33.57
CA GLU A 39 14.31 -10.67 -33.75
C GLU A 39 13.05 -11.27 -33.10
N LYS A 40 12.26 -11.89 -33.99
CA LYS A 40 11.21 -12.90 -33.87
C LYS A 40 10.53 -13.18 -32.52
N SER A 41 9.24 -12.88 -32.54
CA SER A 41 8.17 -13.44 -31.73
C SER A 41 8.16 -14.97 -31.68
N THR A 42 8.15 -15.51 -30.47
CA THR A 42 7.65 -16.86 -30.19
C THR A 42 6.64 -16.77 -29.06
N ASN A 43 5.43 -17.28 -29.32
CA ASN A 43 4.30 -17.30 -28.39
C ASN A 43 4.68 -17.94 -27.05
N ALA A 44 4.88 -17.11 -26.03
CA ALA A 44 4.83 -17.52 -24.64
C ALA A 44 3.47 -17.11 -24.09
N GLN A 45 2.59 -18.09 -23.92
CA GLN A 45 1.38 -17.95 -23.12
C GLN A 45 1.83 -17.61 -21.69
N LEU A 46 1.73 -16.33 -21.33
CA LEU A 46 2.11 -15.80 -20.02
C LEU A 46 1.18 -16.41 -18.97
N THR A 47 1.66 -17.46 -18.31
CA THR A 47 1.15 -17.89 -17.02
C THR A 47 1.42 -16.76 -16.03
N ILE A 48 0.48 -15.84 -15.87
CA ILE A 48 0.54 -14.76 -14.89
C ILE A 48 0.64 -15.44 -13.52
N LYS A 49 1.83 -15.43 -12.92
CA LYS A 49 2.04 -15.89 -11.54
C LYS A 49 1.14 -15.04 -10.65
N GLU A 50 0.36 -15.66 -9.78
CA GLU A 50 -0.57 -14.97 -8.86
C GLU A 50 0.11 -13.95 -7.92
N ASP A 51 1.45 -13.93 -7.87
CA ASP A 51 2.26 -13.02 -7.07
C ASP A 51 2.28 -11.55 -7.56
N ASP A 52 1.89 -11.24 -8.81
CA ASP A 52 2.03 -9.87 -9.36
C ASP A 52 0.75 -9.02 -9.26
N ARG A 53 -0.20 -9.41 -8.40
CA ARG A 53 -1.46 -8.64 -8.28
C ARG A 53 -1.22 -7.31 -7.57
N LEU A 54 -1.40 -6.21 -8.30
CA LEU A 54 -1.49 -4.87 -7.70
C LEU A 54 -2.78 -4.75 -6.88
N ALA A 55 -2.68 -4.12 -5.73
CA ALA A 55 -3.82 -3.86 -4.85
C ALA A 55 -3.60 -2.59 -4.04
N VAL A 56 -4.67 -1.96 -3.58
CA VAL A 56 -4.58 -0.77 -2.73
C VAL A 56 -3.86 -1.14 -1.44
N GLN A 57 -2.72 -0.48 -1.20
CA GLN A 57 -1.92 -0.65 0.00
C GLN A 57 -2.30 0.37 1.07
N SER A 58 -2.42 1.63 0.68
CA SER A 58 -2.74 2.73 1.59
C SER A 58 -3.63 3.76 0.91
N VAL A 59 -4.49 4.37 1.71
CA VAL A 59 -5.33 5.49 1.31
C VAL A 59 -5.22 6.56 2.38
N VAL A 60 -4.82 7.76 2.00
CA VAL A 60 -4.72 8.91 2.91
C VAL A 60 -5.44 10.10 2.32
N TYR A 61 -6.06 10.92 3.16
CA TYR A 61 -6.89 12.03 2.74
C TYR A 61 -6.40 13.35 3.33
N CYS A 62 -6.25 14.37 2.49
CA CYS A 62 -5.99 15.73 2.92
C CYS A 62 -7.33 16.48 3.04
N SER A 63 -7.76 16.80 4.26
CA SER A 63 -9.02 17.52 4.48
C SER A 63 -9.00 18.96 3.97
N LYS A 64 -7.84 19.63 4.01
CA LYS A 64 -7.67 21.00 3.52
C LYS A 64 -7.75 21.09 2.00
N CYS A 65 -6.99 20.23 1.30
CA CYS A 65 -6.99 20.20 -0.17
C CYS A 65 -8.14 19.40 -0.76
N ARG A 66 -8.86 18.61 0.05
CA ARG A 66 -9.94 17.68 -0.37
C ARG A 66 -9.47 16.66 -1.42
N LEU A 67 -8.24 16.18 -1.25
CA LEU A 67 -7.59 15.23 -2.15
C LEU A 67 -7.35 13.91 -1.43
N LEU A 68 -7.57 12.83 -2.17
CA LEU A 68 -7.32 11.45 -1.74
C LEU A 68 -6.07 10.93 -2.44
N PHE A 69 -5.15 10.35 -1.68
CA PHE A 69 -3.92 9.77 -2.19
C PHE A 69 -3.97 8.27 -1.98
N VAL A 70 -3.64 7.53 -3.03
CA VAL A 70 -3.74 6.07 -3.06
C VAL A 70 -2.39 5.50 -3.49
N SER A 71 -1.83 4.61 -2.67
CA SER A 71 -0.68 3.80 -3.07
C SER A 71 -1.11 2.37 -3.33
N LEU A 72 -0.46 1.75 -4.30
CA LEU A 72 -0.66 0.35 -4.66
C LEU A 72 0.56 -0.47 -4.22
N ASN A 73 0.33 -1.68 -3.75
CA ASN A 73 1.41 -2.63 -3.47
C ASN A 73 2.22 -2.85 -4.75
N LYS A 74 3.56 -2.94 -4.64
CA LYS A 74 4.50 -3.09 -5.76
C LYS A 74 4.48 -1.97 -6.80
N SER A 75 3.73 -0.88 -6.58
CA SER A 75 3.69 0.24 -7.51
C SER A 75 4.67 1.35 -7.11
N ARG A 76 5.19 2.04 -8.12
CA ARG A 76 5.98 3.26 -7.97
C ARG A 76 5.12 4.52 -7.98
N HIS A 77 3.82 4.40 -8.21
CA HIS A 77 2.93 5.55 -8.35
C HIS A 77 2.14 5.80 -7.08
N VAL A 78 1.97 7.08 -6.75
CA VAL A 78 0.90 7.55 -5.85
C VAL A 78 -0.15 8.23 -6.71
N LEU A 79 -1.35 7.68 -6.73
CA LEU A 79 -2.46 8.23 -7.50
C LEU A 79 -3.20 9.26 -6.65
N VAL A 80 -3.49 10.42 -7.23
CA VAL A 80 -4.15 11.53 -6.56
C VAL A 80 -5.52 11.72 -7.15
N TYR A 81 -6.55 11.59 -6.31
CA TYR A 81 -7.93 11.71 -6.71
C TYR A 81 -8.59 12.92 -6.06
N ARG A 82 -9.48 13.55 -6.82
CA ARG A 82 -10.39 14.58 -6.34
C ARG A 82 -11.79 14.00 -6.20
N LEU A 83 -12.40 14.21 -5.05
CA LEU A 83 -13.83 13.92 -4.86
C LEU A 83 -14.63 15.12 -5.36
N LEU A 84 -15.35 14.92 -6.47
CA LEU A 84 -16.27 15.90 -7.01
C LEU A 84 -17.70 15.60 -6.56
N SER A 85 -18.46 16.65 -6.29
CA SER A 85 -19.89 16.59 -5.99
C SER A 85 -20.64 17.44 -7.00
N ALA A 86 -21.65 16.84 -7.64
CA ALA A 86 -22.57 17.50 -8.55
C ALA A 86 -23.99 17.19 -8.06
N GLY A 87 -24.53 18.07 -7.22
CA GLY A 87 -25.80 17.85 -6.53
C GLY A 87 -25.74 16.65 -5.58
N SER A 88 -26.60 15.65 -5.79
CA SER A 88 -26.61 14.40 -5.00
C SER A 88 -25.62 13.34 -5.50
N SER A 89 -24.93 13.60 -6.61
CA SER A 89 -24.00 12.66 -7.22
C SER A 89 -22.57 13.00 -6.82
N PHE A 90 -21.79 11.97 -6.52
CA PHE A 90 -20.36 12.10 -6.23
C PHE A 90 -19.56 11.23 -7.17
N SER A 91 -18.42 11.74 -7.61
CA SER A 91 -17.50 11.01 -8.47
C SER A 91 -16.08 11.24 -7.99
N LEU A 92 -15.29 10.18 -7.94
CA LEU A 92 -13.86 10.26 -7.72
C LEU A 92 -13.18 10.36 -9.08
N LYS A 93 -12.39 11.40 -9.31
CA LYS A 93 -11.64 11.59 -10.58
C LYS A 93 -10.15 11.65 -10.31
N LEU A 94 -9.36 10.98 -11.13
CA LEU A 94 -7.91 11.14 -11.13
C LEU A 94 -7.58 12.60 -11.45
N ALA A 95 -6.78 13.21 -10.58
CA ALA A 95 -6.35 14.60 -10.70
C ALA A 95 -4.86 14.71 -11.03
N SER A 96 -4.04 13.78 -10.52
CA SER A 96 -2.61 13.71 -10.79
C SER A 96 -2.07 12.32 -10.42
N ALA A 97 -0.88 11.99 -10.89
CA ALA A 97 -0.14 10.81 -10.49
C ALA A 97 1.31 11.19 -10.18
N LEU A 98 1.78 10.85 -8.99
CA LEU A 98 3.17 11.07 -8.58
C LEU A 98 3.99 9.81 -8.84
N SER A 99 4.87 9.90 -9.82
CA SER A 99 5.88 8.87 -10.12
C SER A 99 7.17 9.15 -9.36
N GLY A 100 7.97 8.11 -9.12
CA GLY A 100 9.28 8.24 -8.50
C GLY A 100 10.10 6.97 -8.61
N SER A 101 11.38 7.05 -8.27
CA SER A 101 12.25 5.88 -8.23
C SER A 101 11.94 5.00 -7.03
N GLY A 102 11.75 3.70 -7.28
CA GLY A 102 11.43 2.72 -6.23
C GLY A 102 9.94 2.60 -5.91
N ILE A 103 9.61 1.49 -5.24
CA ILE A 103 8.25 1.10 -4.88
C ILE A 103 7.80 1.93 -3.68
N VAL A 104 6.57 2.46 -3.73
CA VAL A 104 5.96 3.16 -2.59
C VAL A 104 5.71 2.15 -1.47
N THR A 105 6.26 2.40 -0.29
CA THR A 105 6.05 1.54 0.90
C THR A 105 5.08 2.16 1.89
N SER A 106 5.01 3.49 1.95
CA SER A 106 4.11 4.21 2.84
C SER A 106 3.82 5.60 2.30
N ILE A 107 2.60 6.07 2.55
CA ILE A 107 2.20 7.46 2.32
C ILE A 107 1.52 7.99 3.58
N SER A 108 1.74 9.26 3.90
CA SER A 108 1.01 9.97 4.95
C SER A 108 0.83 11.44 4.59
N VAL A 109 -0.19 12.08 5.16
CA VAL A 109 -0.45 13.51 4.95
C VAL A 109 -0.47 14.22 6.30
N SER A 110 0.26 15.34 6.39
CA SER A 110 0.19 16.25 7.53
C SER A 110 0.04 17.68 7.03
N GLN A 111 -0.99 18.38 7.52
CA GLN A 111 -1.40 19.72 7.11
C GLN A 111 -1.74 19.84 5.61
N CYS A 112 -0.75 20.02 4.74
CA CYS A 112 -0.85 19.97 3.27
C CYS A 112 0.45 19.40 2.67
N VAL A 113 1.16 18.55 3.41
CA VAL A 113 2.41 17.92 2.98
C VAL A 113 2.18 16.43 2.87
N LEU A 114 2.37 15.90 1.68
CA LEU A 114 2.38 14.47 1.40
C LEU A 114 3.78 13.92 1.65
N TRP A 115 3.89 13.01 2.60
CA TRP A 115 5.10 12.24 2.87
C TRP A 115 5.02 10.91 2.16
N VAL A 116 6.08 10.54 1.44
CA VAL A 116 6.17 9.31 0.68
C VAL A 116 7.46 8.61 1.05
N THR A 117 7.36 7.37 1.50
CA THR A 117 8.51 6.48 1.67
C THR A 117 8.57 5.52 0.50
N ARG A 118 9.74 5.42 -0.13
CA ARG A 118 9.98 4.52 -1.25
C ARG A 118 11.11 3.56 -0.93
N LYS A 119 11.03 2.34 -1.45
CA LYS A 119 12.11 1.37 -1.41
C LYS A 119 12.70 1.19 -2.80
N SER A 120 14.00 1.41 -2.93
CA SER A 120 14.80 1.05 -4.10
C SER A 120 15.90 0.12 -3.64
N ASP A 121 15.93 -1.10 -4.16
CA ASP A 121 16.87 -2.15 -3.74
C ASP A 121 16.82 -2.35 -2.21
N ASP A 122 17.94 -2.07 -1.53
CA ASP A 122 18.11 -2.21 -0.09
C ASP A 122 18.01 -0.86 0.65
N LYS A 123 17.48 0.18 0.00
CA LYS A 123 17.42 1.53 0.54
C LYS A 123 15.99 2.07 0.57
N LEU A 124 15.64 2.68 1.69
CA LEU A 124 14.48 3.53 1.87
C LEU A 124 14.88 4.98 1.62
N SER A 125 14.05 5.67 0.86
CA SER A 125 14.09 7.12 0.71
C SER A 125 12.79 7.71 1.23
N LEU A 126 12.92 8.79 2.01
CA LEU A 126 11.79 9.62 2.39
C LEU A 126 11.77 10.87 1.52
N SER A 127 10.60 11.19 0.97
CA SER A 127 10.32 12.41 0.21
C SER A 127 9.10 13.10 0.79
N ALA A 128 9.03 14.43 0.67
CA ALA A 128 7.89 15.22 1.09
C ALA A 128 7.52 16.23 0.01
N TYR A 129 6.22 16.36 -0.26
CA TYR A 129 5.68 17.20 -1.30
C TYR A 129 4.60 18.13 -0.74
N ASN A 130 4.71 19.42 -1.03
CA ASN A 130 3.64 20.38 -0.83
C ASN A 130 2.48 20.08 -1.79
N ILE A 131 1.28 20.04 -1.24
CA ILE A 131 0.04 19.82 -1.98
C ILE A 131 -0.55 21.18 -2.33
N GLN A 132 -0.63 21.49 -3.63
CA GLN A 132 -1.28 22.68 -4.14
C GLN A 132 -2.43 22.29 -5.07
N ASP A 133 -3.63 22.72 -4.70
CA ASP A 133 -4.82 22.59 -5.54
C ASP A 133 -5.06 23.94 -6.24
N VAL A 134 -4.85 23.98 -7.54
CA VAL A 134 -5.00 25.18 -8.39
C VAL A 134 -6.30 25.11 -9.20
N GLY A 135 -7.33 24.44 -8.69
CA GLY A 135 -8.64 24.27 -9.32
C GLY A 135 -8.63 23.14 -10.35
N ASP A 136 -8.12 23.39 -11.54
CA ASP A 136 -8.10 22.39 -12.62
C ASP A 136 -6.91 21.43 -12.53
N GLN A 137 -5.90 21.76 -11.73
CA GLN A 137 -4.68 20.96 -11.59
C GLN A 137 -4.29 20.79 -10.13
N VAL A 138 -3.74 19.61 -9.83
CA VAL A 138 -3.10 19.33 -8.55
C VAL A 138 -1.60 19.27 -8.78
N LEU A 139 -0.88 20.16 -8.12
CA LEU A 139 0.57 20.22 -8.16
C LEU A 139 1.14 19.63 -6.87
N LEU A 140 2.07 18.69 -7.02
CA LEU A 140 2.88 18.15 -5.94
C LEU A 140 4.30 18.65 -6.17
N THR A 141 4.73 19.60 -5.35
CA THR A 141 6.05 20.24 -5.46
C THR A 141 6.90 19.87 -4.26
N ASP A 142 8.22 19.78 -4.44
CA ASP A 142 9.11 19.51 -3.31
C ASP A 142 8.93 20.55 -2.20
N VAL A 143 9.14 20.11 -0.95
CA VAL A 143 9.17 21.02 0.18
C VAL A 143 10.31 22.04 0.05
N GLN A 144 10.06 23.27 0.49
CA GLN A 144 11.05 24.35 0.40
C GLN A 144 12.30 24.02 1.22
N VAL A 145 13.48 24.39 0.74
CA VAL A 145 14.77 24.02 1.35
C VAL A 145 14.94 24.56 2.78
N ASP A 146 14.33 25.70 3.07
CA ASP A 146 14.32 26.37 4.37
C ASP A 146 13.18 25.92 5.30
N SER A 147 12.37 24.95 4.88
CA SER A 147 11.25 24.44 5.67
C SER A 147 11.69 23.44 6.77
N LYS A 148 10.81 23.27 7.77
CA LYS A 148 10.99 22.25 8.82
C LYS A 148 10.94 20.85 8.22
N GLU A 149 10.08 20.66 7.22
CA GLU A 149 9.90 19.41 6.50
C GLU A 149 11.19 19.01 5.78
N HIS A 150 11.86 19.97 5.12
CA HIS A 150 13.14 19.72 4.47
C HIS A 150 14.24 19.36 5.49
N SER A 151 14.26 20.03 6.65
CA SER A 151 15.19 19.69 7.74
C SER A 151 14.97 18.25 8.25
N ILE A 152 13.72 17.80 8.35
CA ILE A 152 13.36 16.41 8.68
C ILE A 152 13.84 15.45 7.59
N LEU A 153 13.61 15.76 6.31
CA LEU A 153 14.08 14.94 5.19
C LEU A 153 15.60 14.76 5.23
N GLN A 154 16.34 15.85 5.42
CA GLN A 154 17.80 15.82 5.51
C GLN A 154 18.26 14.96 6.70
N THR A 155 17.61 15.11 7.86
CA THR A 155 17.97 14.35 9.06
C THR A 155 17.70 12.86 8.89
N ILE A 156 16.55 12.48 8.34
CA ILE A 156 16.17 11.06 8.17
C ILE A 156 17.01 10.41 7.07
N ASN A 157 17.14 11.06 5.91
CA ASN A 157 17.83 10.46 4.77
C ASN A 157 19.34 10.35 4.95
N THR A 158 19.94 11.12 5.87
CA THR A 158 21.37 11.00 6.23
C THR A 158 21.64 9.89 7.25
N GLN A 159 20.62 9.39 7.95
CA GLN A 159 20.77 8.33 8.93
C GLN A 159 20.65 6.95 8.29
N ALA A 160 21.80 6.34 7.97
CA ALA A 160 21.89 5.01 7.35
C ALA A 160 21.08 3.92 8.08
N ASN A 161 20.98 4.00 9.42
CA ASN A 161 20.23 3.04 10.22
C ASN A 161 18.72 3.07 9.96
N LEU A 162 18.17 4.21 9.51
CA LEU A 162 16.75 4.37 9.17
C LEU A 162 16.47 4.06 7.71
N THR A 163 17.48 4.20 6.85
CA THR A 163 17.34 4.05 5.40
C THR A 163 17.73 2.68 4.88
N ASN A 164 18.40 1.82 5.67
CA ASN A 164 18.66 0.45 5.27
C ASN A 164 17.38 -0.39 5.37
N ALA A 165 16.92 -0.93 4.23
CA ALA A 165 15.85 -1.92 4.18
C ALA A 165 16.43 -3.32 3.94
N PRO A 166 15.85 -4.37 4.55
CA PRO A 166 16.24 -5.74 4.22
C PRO A 166 15.96 -6.04 2.75
N PRO A 167 16.79 -6.87 2.09
CA PRO A 167 16.69 -7.19 0.66
C PRO A 167 15.41 -7.92 0.29
N SER A 168 14.65 -8.44 1.27
CA SER A 168 13.45 -9.20 0.95
C SER A 168 12.27 -8.30 0.56
N PRO A 169 11.41 -8.79 -0.36
CA PRO A 169 10.07 -8.29 -0.47
C PRO A 169 9.32 -8.87 0.72
N LEU A 170 9.27 -8.17 1.85
CA LEU A 170 8.24 -8.43 2.85
C LEU A 170 6.91 -7.93 2.28
N ASP A 171 6.49 -8.60 1.22
CA ASP A 171 5.17 -8.49 0.67
C ASP A 171 4.26 -9.25 1.63
N LEU A 172 3.72 -8.52 2.60
CA LEU A 172 2.77 -9.06 3.56
C LEU A 172 1.38 -9.29 2.92
N PHE A 173 1.15 -8.79 1.70
CA PHE A 173 -0.11 -8.94 0.97
C PHE A 173 -0.42 -10.36 0.45
N PRO A 174 0.53 -11.14 -0.10
CA PRO A 174 0.28 -12.53 -0.51
C PRO A 174 -0.30 -13.38 0.61
N LEU A 175 0.07 -13.12 1.87
CA LEU A 175 -0.48 -13.83 3.02
C LEU A 175 -1.96 -13.52 3.26
N LEU A 176 -2.42 -12.30 2.91
CA LEU A 176 -3.82 -11.88 3.03
C LEU A 176 -4.68 -12.34 1.86
N TRP A 177 -4.07 -12.79 0.74
CA TRP A 177 -4.78 -13.21 -0.47
C TRP A 177 -4.93 -14.71 -0.63
N LYS A 178 -4.26 -15.51 0.21
CA LYS A 178 -4.56 -16.93 0.28
C LYS A 178 -6.00 -17.09 0.75
N SER A 179 -6.83 -17.69 -0.08
CA SER A 179 -8.20 -18.11 0.24
C SER A 179 -8.29 -18.95 1.53
N GLY A 180 -7.19 -19.60 1.90
CA GLY A 180 -7.02 -20.34 3.16
C GLY A 180 -6.71 -19.49 4.41
N PHE A 181 -6.44 -18.18 4.33
CA PHE A 181 -6.01 -17.41 5.52
C PHE A 181 -7.07 -17.40 6.64
N GLN A 182 -8.37 -17.44 6.30
CA GLN A 182 -9.45 -17.63 7.28
C GLN A 182 -9.55 -19.08 7.79
N GLU A 183 -9.19 -20.07 6.97
CA GLU A 183 -9.19 -21.48 7.35
C GLU A 183 -8.00 -21.81 8.26
N ASP A 184 -6.81 -21.30 7.95
CA ASP A 184 -5.60 -21.41 8.77
C ASP A 184 -5.81 -20.79 10.16
N PHE A 185 -6.54 -19.66 10.25
CA PHE A 185 -6.89 -19.07 11.54
C PHE A 185 -7.88 -19.95 12.31
N LYS A 186 -8.90 -20.51 11.65
CA LYS A 186 -9.84 -21.45 12.28
C LYS A 186 -9.11 -22.70 12.79
N ASP A 187 -8.18 -23.24 12.02
CA ASP A 187 -7.43 -24.43 12.41
C ASP A 187 -6.41 -24.14 13.51
N HIS A 188 -5.75 -22.98 13.48
CA HIS A 188 -4.92 -22.53 14.60
C HIS A 188 -5.74 -22.36 15.90
N TRP A 189 -6.96 -21.82 15.82
CA TRP A 189 -7.88 -21.75 16.97
C TRP A 189 -8.42 -23.11 17.42
N LYS A 190 -8.70 -24.04 16.50
CA LYS A 190 -9.06 -25.42 16.83
C LYS A 190 -7.92 -26.13 17.55
N ILE A 191 -6.68 -25.99 17.07
CA ILE A 191 -5.47 -26.54 17.70
C ILE A 191 -5.27 -25.93 19.10
N LYS A 192 -5.53 -24.63 19.27
CA LYS A 192 -5.46 -23.96 20.59
C LYS A 192 -6.54 -24.47 21.56
N ARG A 193 -7.75 -24.79 21.09
CA ARG A 193 -8.82 -25.38 21.93
C ARG A 193 -8.54 -26.83 22.30
N THR A 194 -8.10 -27.66 21.35
CA THR A 194 -7.81 -29.08 21.60
C THR A 194 -6.54 -29.27 22.46
N SER A 195 -5.55 -28.40 22.33
CA SER A 195 -4.38 -28.37 23.22
C SER A 195 -4.70 -27.87 24.64
N GLY A 196 -5.70 -26.99 24.80
CA GLY A 196 -6.24 -26.58 26.10
C GLY A 196 -6.99 -27.71 26.81
N GLU A 197 -7.86 -28.43 26.10
CA GLU A 197 -8.63 -29.55 26.66
C GLU A 197 -7.75 -30.75 27.05
N SER A 198 -6.68 -31.02 26.30
CA SER A 198 -5.74 -32.12 26.60
C SER A 198 -4.85 -31.83 27.81
N LYS A 199 -4.50 -30.56 28.09
CA LYS A 199 -3.88 -30.15 29.36
C LYS A 199 -4.86 -30.31 30.53
N HIS A 200 -6.10 -29.84 30.38
CA HIS A 200 -7.10 -29.92 31.44
C HIS A 200 -7.49 -31.36 31.82
N LYS A 201 -7.50 -32.30 30.86
CA LYS A 201 -7.69 -33.74 31.10
C LYS A 201 -6.49 -34.40 31.80
N LYS A 202 -5.25 -33.99 31.48
CA LYS A 202 -4.05 -34.50 32.17
C LYS A 202 -4.00 -34.04 33.62
N ASP A 203 -4.33 -32.78 33.89
CA ASP A 203 -4.31 -32.22 35.25
C ASP A 203 -5.41 -32.84 36.13
N LYS A 204 -6.62 -33.07 35.59
CA LYS A 204 -7.67 -33.83 36.31
C LYS A 204 -7.28 -35.28 36.60
N LYS A 205 -6.54 -35.94 35.71
CA LYS A 205 -6.09 -37.33 35.93
C LYS A 205 -5.00 -37.39 37.00
N LYS A 206 -4.10 -36.41 37.05
CA LYS A 206 -3.04 -36.30 38.07
C LYS A 206 -3.63 -36.02 39.46
N GLN A 207 -4.54 -35.05 39.58
CA GLN A 207 -5.22 -34.74 40.85
C GLN A 207 -6.04 -35.93 41.38
N LYS A 208 -6.67 -36.72 40.50
CA LYS A 208 -7.44 -37.91 40.90
C LYS A 208 -6.55 -39.08 41.35
N MET A 209 -5.30 -39.16 40.87
CA MET A 209 -4.33 -40.16 41.34
C MET A 209 -3.67 -39.75 42.66
N GLU A 210 -3.41 -38.46 42.86
CA GLU A 210 -2.88 -37.94 44.13
C GLU A 210 -3.91 -38.06 45.28
N ALA A 211 -5.20 -37.83 44.99
CA ALA A 211 -6.28 -38.02 45.97
C ALA A 211 -6.60 -39.49 46.31
N ALA A 212 -6.14 -40.45 45.50
CA ALA A 212 -6.31 -41.89 45.77
C ALA A 212 -5.09 -42.52 46.47
N ALA A 213 -4.03 -41.73 46.70
CA ALA A 213 -2.80 -42.15 47.36
C ALA A 213 -2.63 -41.53 48.76
N SER A 214 -3.64 -40.80 49.25
CA SER A 214 -3.81 -40.37 50.65
C SER A 214 -4.97 -41.14 51.27
#